data_AF-A0A969IPP4-F1
#
_entry.id   AF-A0A969IPP4-F1
#
_cell.length_a   1.000
_cell.length_b   1.000
_cell.length_c   1.000
_cell.angle_alpha   90.00
_cell.angle_beta   90.00
_cell.angle_gamma   90.00
#
_symmetry.space_group_name_H-M   'P 1'
#
loop_
_entity.id
_entity.type
_entity.pdbx_description
1 polymer ?
#
loop_
_entity_poly.entity_id
_entity_poly.type
_entity_poly.pdbx_seq_one_letter_code
_entity_poly.pdbx_strand_id
1 'polypeptide(L)' 'MAKPITQKIKLLSTAGTGFFYVTKKNPRDCDGK' A
#
# COMPACT_ATOMS: atom_id res chain seq x y z
N MET A 1 -7.57 13.59 17.99
CA MET A 1 -6.54 13.49 16.93
C MET A 1 -7.06 12.56 15.85
N ALA A 2 -7.34 13.09 14.65
CA ALA A 2 -7.70 12.25 13.51
C ALA A 2 -6.44 11.53 13.03
N LYS A 3 -6.46 10.19 12.99
CA LYS A 3 -5.35 9.42 12.41
C LYS A 3 -5.31 9.70 10.90
N PRO A 4 -4.12 9.89 10.30
CA PRO A 4 -4.02 10.03 8.86
C PRO A 4 -4.55 8.75 8.20
N ILE A 5 -5.44 8.92 7.23
CA ILE A 5 -6.08 7.80 6.51
C ILE A 5 -5.12 7.13 5.51
N THR A 6 -4.03 7.80 5.17
CA THR A 6 -2.98 7.35 4.25
C THR A 6 -2.04 6.39 4.97
N GLN A 7 -2.00 5.14 4.52
CA GLN A 7 -1.12 4.12 5.09
C GLN A 7 0.04 3.82 4.14
N LYS A 8 1.25 3.63 4.69
CA LYS A 8 2.38 3.13 3.90
C LYS A 8 2.17 1.64 3.64
N ILE A 9 2.18 1.24 2.39
CA ILE A 9 2.05 -0.15 1.95
C ILE A 9 3.31 -0.61 1.23
N LYS A 10 3.58 -1.92 1.32
CA LYS A 10 4.66 -2.58 0.57
C LYS A 10 4.03 -3.33 -0.60
N LEU A 11 4.54 -3.06 -1.80
CA LEU A 11 4.23 -3.84 -3.00
C LEU A 11 5.36 -4.84 -3.18
N LEU A 12 5.11 -6.10 -2.81
CA LEU A 12 6.06 -7.19 -3.01
C LEU A 12 6.10 -7.57 -4.49
N SER A 13 7.32 -7.70 -5.04
CA SER A 13 7.51 -8.25 -6.37
C SER A 13 7.12 -9.72 -6.40
N THR A 14 6.30 -10.11 -7.38
CA THR A 14 5.88 -11.50 -7.62
C THR A 14 7.01 -12.40 -8.12
N ALA A 15 8.12 -11.81 -8.59
CA ALA A 15 9.28 -12.55 -9.08
C ALA A 15 10.14 -13.18 -7.96
N GLY A 16 9.77 -13.03 -6.68
CA GLY A 16 10.47 -13.66 -5.56
C GLY A 16 11.88 -13.10 -5.30
N THR A 17 12.25 -12.00 -5.96
CA THR A 17 13.58 -11.39 -5.91
C THR A 17 13.85 -10.59 -4.63
N GLY A 18 12.90 -10.57 -3.68
CA GLY A 18 13.02 -9.84 -2.41
C GLY A 18 12.90 -8.31 -2.53
N PHE A 19 12.78 -7.77 -3.74
CA PHE A 19 12.55 -6.35 -3.97
C PHE A 19 11.08 -5.99 -3.71
N PHE A 20 10.87 -4.89 -2.99
CA PHE A 20 9.55 -4.34 -2.71
C PHE A 20 9.56 -2.83 -2.92
N TYR A 21 8.44 -2.30 -3.41
CA TYR A 21 8.23 -0.86 -3.51
C TYR A 21 7.41 -0.37 -2.32
N VAL A 22 7.79 0.78 -1.76
CA VAL A 22 7.03 1.41 -0.67
C VAL A 22 6.26 2.58 -1.25
N THR A 23 4.93 2.55 -1.10
CA THR A 23 4.05 3.65 -1.53
C THR A 23 3.02 3.96 -0.45
N LYS A 24 2.36 5.12 -0.55
CA LYS A 24 1.27 5.52 0.35
C LYS A 24 -0.06 5.21 -0.35
N LYS A 25 -0.96 4.49 0.31
CA LYS A 25 -2.29 4.14 -0.20
C LYS A 25 -3.38 4.56 0.78
N ASN A 26 -4.49 5.04 0.24
CA ASN A 26 -5.73 5.26 0.99
C ASN A 26 -6.57 3.99 0.89
N PRO A 27 -6.78 3.25 1.99
CA PRO A 27 -7.57 2.01 1.97
C PRO A 27 -9.07 2.25 1.71
N ARG A 28 -9.55 3.49 1.78
CA ARG A 28 -10.96 3.87 1.53
C ARG A 28 -11.28 4.12 0.05
N ASP A 29 -10.26 4.35 -0.77
CA ASP A 29 -10.41 4.73 -2.19
C ASP A 29 -10.36 3.51 -3.12
N CYS A 30 -9.85 2.38 -2.60
CA CYS A 30 -9.71 1.13 -3.34
C CYS A 30 -10.96 0.26 -3.16
N ASP A 31 -12.12 0.70 -3.64
CA ASP A 31 -13.30 -0.17 -3.79
C ASP A 31 -13.05 -1.08 -4.99
N GLY A 32 -12.84 -2.37 -4.73
CA GLY A 32 -12.55 -3.38 -5.75
C GLY A 32 -13.83 -3.82 -6.46
N LYS A 33 -14.42 -2.94 -7.26
CA LYS A 33 -15.50 -3.26 -8.19
C LYS A 33 -15.17 -2.80 -9.60
#